data_AF-A0A127BA85-F1
#
_entry.id   AF-A0A127BA85-F1
#
_cell.length_a   1.000
_cell.length_b   1.000
_cell.length_c   1.000
_cell.angle_alpha   90.00
_cell.angle_beta   90.00
_cell.angle_gamma   90.00
#
_symmetry.space_group_name_H-M   'P 1'
#
loop_
_entity.id
_entity.type
_entity.pdbx_description
1 polymer ?
#
loop_
_entity_poly.entity_id
_entity_poly.type
_entity_poly.pdbx_seq_one_letter_code
_entity_poly.pdbx_strand_id
1 'polypeptide(L)'
;MSRAYISIGCFVAQALITLAFCGLPAVMFSAIIPDALQLSWLLPFLVLGYFSLGAISLYYLQTPELKKGRLLGYAYFSLGLVGSIVVVAKVKYPETPLLLIVFTIWALISLTGMVSLRGTERIPKLIAVLAITFLMIPAFICALTTQWVAFK
;
A
#
# COMPACT_ATOMS: atom_id res chain seq x y z
N MET A 1 10.50 -21.01 2.04
CA MET A 1 9.55 -20.10 2.70
C MET A 1 8.22 -20.16 1.93
N SER A 2 7.08 -20.44 2.57
CA SER A 2 5.79 -20.53 1.84
C SER A 2 5.40 -19.17 1.25
N ARG A 3 4.82 -19.17 0.04
CA ARG A 3 4.39 -17.96 -0.69
C ARG A 3 3.40 -17.12 0.12
N ALA A 4 2.62 -17.76 0.99
CA ALA A 4 1.73 -17.09 1.93
C ALA A 4 2.49 -16.13 2.86
N TYR A 5 3.57 -16.59 3.50
CA TYR A 5 4.37 -15.74 4.39
C TYR A 5 5.08 -14.60 3.65
N ILE A 6 5.52 -14.84 2.40
CA ILE A 6 6.12 -13.77 1.58
C ILE A 6 5.08 -12.68 1.30
N SER A 7 3.87 -13.07 0.90
CA SER A 7 2.79 -12.10 0.63
C SER A 7 2.41 -11.30 1.87
N ILE A 8 2.29 -11.95 3.03
CA ILE A 8 2.03 -11.29 4.32
C ILE A 8 3.18 -10.35 4.67
N GLY A 9 4.42 -10.80 4.49
CA GLY A 9 5.61 -9.98 4.71
C GLY A 9 5.60 -8.72 3.87
N CYS A 10 5.11 -8.78 2.62
CA CYS A 10 4.97 -7.61 1.76
C CYS A 10 3.90 -6.63 2.26
N PHE A 11 2.72 -7.12 2.71
CA PHE A 11 1.70 -6.28 3.34
C PHE A 11 2.24 -5.58 4.59
N VAL A 12 2.88 -6.34 5.48
CA VAL A 12 3.46 -5.83 6.73
C VAL A 12 4.60 -4.85 6.45
N ALA A 13 5.45 -5.12 5.47
CA ALA A 13 6.54 -4.21 5.09
C ALA A 13 6.01 -2.86 4.60
N GLN A 14 4.96 -2.84 3.76
CA GLN A 14 4.33 -1.58 3.36
C GLN A 14 3.66 -0.86 4.53
N ALA A 15 3.04 -1.59 5.46
CA ALA A 15 2.50 -1.01 6.69
C ALA A 15 3.60 -0.37 7.56
N LEU A 16 4.75 -1.04 7.73
CA LEU A 16 5.91 -0.51 8.45
C LEU A 16 6.46 0.76 7.80
N ILE A 17 6.62 0.75 6.47
CA ILE A 17 7.08 1.92 5.73
C ILE A 17 6.06 3.06 5.86
N THR A 18 4.77 2.77 5.81
CA THR A 18 3.71 3.76 6.03
C THR A 18 3.77 4.36 7.43
N LEU A 19 3.99 3.51 8.45
CA LEU A 19 4.12 3.97 9.82
C LEU A 19 5.33 4.89 10.00
N ALA A 20 6.48 4.51 9.43
CA ALA A 20 7.69 5.31 9.46
C ALA A 20 7.54 6.63 8.67
N PHE A 21 6.74 6.62 7.61
CA PHE A 21 6.55 7.75 6.71
C PHE A 21 5.06 7.98 6.42
N CYS A 22 4.33 8.49 7.41
CA CYS A 22 2.88 8.68 7.39
C CYS A 22 2.34 9.56 6.25
N GLY A 23 3.18 10.17 5.41
CA GLY A 23 2.78 10.94 4.24
C GLY A 23 2.88 10.20 2.90
N LEU A 24 3.51 9.02 2.84
CA LEU A 24 3.82 8.36 1.55
C LEU A 24 2.58 8.01 0.71
N PRO A 25 1.54 7.36 1.26
CA PRO A 25 0.31 7.09 0.50
C PRO A 25 -0.33 8.38 -0.03
N ALA A 26 -0.28 9.47 0.73
CA ALA A 26 -0.79 10.77 0.29
C ALA A 26 0.02 11.30 -0.91
N VAL A 27 1.35 11.29 -0.81
CA VAL A 27 2.25 11.69 -1.91
C VAL A 27 2.01 10.83 -3.15
N MET A 28 1.81 9.53 -2.97
CA MET A 28 1.48 8.60 -4.06
C MET A 28 0.19 9.01 -4.77
N PHE A 29 -0.89 9.26 -4.02
CA PHE A 29 -2.17 9.67 -4.61
C PHE A 29 -2.13 11.07 -5.23
N SER A 30 -1.47 12.03 -4.59
CA SER A 30 -1.26 13.37 -5.15
C SER A 30 -0.45 13.33 -6.45
N ALA A 31 0.48 12.38 -6.60
CA ALA A 31 1.23 12.22 -7.84
C ALA A 31 0.39 11.60 -8.97
N ILE A 32 -0.59 10.74 -8.65
CA ILE A 32 -1.48 10.11 -9.65
C ILE A 32 -2.58 11.07 -10.11
N ILE A 33 -3.14 11.86 -9.20
CA ILE A 33 -4.23 12.80 -9.52
C ILE A 33 -3.68 13.98 -10.33
N PRO A 34 -4.27 14.31 -11.49
CA PRO A 34 -3.87 15.49 -12.25
C PRO A 34 -4.08 16.77 -11.43
N ASP A 35 -3.19 17.76 -11.62
CA ASP A 35 -3.24 19.03 -10.87
C ASP A 35 -4.59 19.75 -10.99
N ALA A 36 -5.24 19.64 -12.16
CA ALA A 36 -6.57 20.19 -12.43
C ALA A 36 -7.71 19.57 -11.59
N LEU A 37 -7.48 18.41 -10.98
CA LEU A 37 -8.46 17.65 -10.20
C LEU A 37 -8.00 17.43 -8.75
N GLN A 38 -7.00 18.19 -8.28
CA GLN A 38 -6.49 18.08 -6.92
C GLN A 38 -7.56 18.48 -5.89
N LEU A 39 -8.31 17.48 -5.45
CA LEU A 39 -9.28 17.58 -4.37
C LEU A 39 -8.60 17.07 -3.11
N SER A 40 -7.92 17.97 -2.39
CA SER A 40 -7.17 17.66 -1.15
C SER A 40 -8.00 16.90 -0.11
N TRP A 41 -9.31 17.13 -0.09
CA TRP A 41 -10.25 16.44 0.80
C TRP A 41 -10.49 14.97 0.43
N LEU A 42 -10.15 14.55 -0.80
CA LEU A 42 -10.31 13.17 -1.27
C LEU A 42 -9.16 12.26 -0.80
N LEU A 43 -7.98 12.81 -0.51
CA LEU A 43 -6.78 12.06 -0.13
C LEU A 43 -7.00 11.11 1.07
N PRO A 44 -7.62 11.52 2.20
CA PRO A 44 -7.90 10.60 3.30
C PRO A 44 -8.69 9.37 2.85
N PHE A 45 -9.70 9.56 1.99
CA PHE A 45 -10.55 8.48 1.50
C PHE A 45 -9.81 7.54 0.55
N LEU A 46 -8.90 8.07 -0.29
CA LEU A 46 -8.08 7.25 -1.17
C LEU A 46 -7.07 6.41 -0.39
N VAL A 47 -6.45 6.99 0.64
CA VAL A 47 -5.56 6.27 1.56
C VAL A 47 -6.32 5.14 2.26
N LEU A 48 -7.47 5.43 2.85
CA LEU A 48 -8.28 4.42 3.50
C LEU A 48 -8.75 3.35 2.51
N GLY A 49 -9.19 3.73 1.31
CA GLY A 49 -9.61 2.81 0.26
C GLY A 49 -8.49 1.88 -0.17
N TYR A 50 -7.28 2.41 -0.35
CA TYR A 50 -6.08 1.63 -0.67
C TYR A 50 -5.79 0.57 0.39
N PHE A 51 -5.67 0.96 1.66
CA PHE A 51 -5.39 0.00 2.72
C PHE A 51 -6.56 -0.95 2.98
N SER A 52 -7.80 -0.54 2.70
CA SER A 52 -8.96 -1.43 2.74
C SER A 52 -8.85 -2.56 1.72
N LEU A 53 -8.31 -2.31 0.52
CA LEU A 53 -8.05 -3.39 -0.45
C LEU A 53 -7.10 -4.44 0.14
N GLY A 54 -6.03 -3.99 0.80
CA GLY A 54 -5.07 -4.88 1.45
C GLY A 54 -5.68 -5.65 2.64
N ALA A 55 -6.49 -4.97 3.47
CA ALA A 55 -7.17 -5.59 4.59
C ALA A 55 -8.19 -6.65 4.15
N ILE A 56 -9.01 -6.33 3.15
CA ILE A 56 -10.01 -7.26 2.60
C ILE A 56 -9.31 -8.43 1.87
N SER A 57 -8.19 -8.16 1.18
CA SER A 57 -7.33 -9.21 0.62
C SER A 57 -6.88 -10.20 1.69
N LEU A 58 -6.26 -9.72 2.77
CA LEU A 58 -5.82 -10.55 3.90
C LEU A 58 -6.98 -11.31 4.56
N TYR A 59 -8.15 -10.67 4.68
CA TYR A 59 -9.36 -11.30 5.19
C TYR A 59 -9.82 -12.47 4.30
N TYR A 60 -9.79 -12.35 2.98
CA TYR A 60 -10.20 -13.46 2.12
C TYR A 60 -9.12 -14.54 2.02
N LEU A 61 -7.83 -14.20 2.18
CA LEU A 61 -6.74 -15.18 2.16
C LEU A 61 -6.75 -16.16 3.35
N GLN A 62 -7.49 -15.88 4.43
CA GLN A 62 -7.76 -16.86 5.50
C GLN A 62 -8.99 -17.75 5.23
N THR A 63 -9.80 -17.45 4.20
CA THR A 63 -11.04 -18.17 3.89
C THR A 63 -10.85 -19.19 2.76
N PRO A 64 -11.88 -19.98 2.41
CA PRO A 64 -11.88 -20.76 1.17
C PRO A 64 -11.85 -19.90 -0.11
N GLU A 65 -12.21 -18.62 -0.05
CA GLU A 65 -12.34 -17.72 -1.20
C GLU A 65 -11.00 -17.09 -1.62
N LEU A 66 -9.93 -17.89 -1.66
CA LEU A 66 -8.56 -17.44 -1.97
C LEU A 66 -8.43 -16.70 -3.30
N LYS A 67 -9.33 -16.96 -4.27
CA LYS A 67 -9.35 -16.24 -5.54
C LYS A 67 -9.68 -14.75 -5.35
N LYS A 68 -10.66 -14.42 -4.49
CA LYS A 68 -11.03 -13.03 -4.19
C LYS A 68 -9.92 -12.32 -3.42
N GLY A 69 -9.33 -13.00 -2.42
CA GLY A 69 -8.18 -12.48 -1.69
C GLY A 69 -7.02 -12.12 -2.61
N ARG A 70 -6.64 -13.04 -3.51
CA ARG A 70 -5.59 -12.78 -4.50
C ARG A 70 -5.94 -11.62 -5.44
N LEU A 71 -7.17 -11.55 -5.95
CA LEU A 71 -7.59 -10.45 -6.84
C LEU A 71 -7.47 -9.08 -6.17
N LEU A 72 -7.95 -8.96 -4.94
CA LEU A 72 -7.86 -7.71 -4.18
C LEU A 72 -6.41 -7.38 -3.79
N GLY A 73 -5.62 -8.40 -3.46
CA GLY A 73 -4.18 -8.23 -3.24
C GLY A 73 -3.44 -7.77 -4.49
N TYR A 74 -3.81 -8.29 -5.67
CA TYR A 74 -3.29 -7.80 -6.94
C TYR A 74 -3.67 -6.34 -7.19
N ALA A 75 -4.91 -5.96 -6.95
CA ALA A 75 -5.34 -4.56 -7.07
C ALA A 75 -4.53 -3.65 -6.13
N TYR A 76 -4.40 -4.04 -4.87
CA TYR A 76 -3.61 -3.34 -3.85
C TYR A 76 -2.15 -3.13 -4.28
N PHE A 77 -1.44 -4.22 -4.61
CA PHE A 77 -0.03 -4.10 -5.01
C PHE A 77 0.16 -3.43 -6.37
N SER A 78 -0.77 -3.59 -7.31
CA SER A 78 -0.69 -2.90 -8.62
C SER A 78 -0.83 -1.39 -8.44
N LEU A 79 -1.76 -0.93 -7.59
CA LEU A 79 -1.87 0.48 -7.23
C LEU A 79 -0.58 1.01 -6.59
N GLY A 80 -0.01 0.26 -5.64
CA GLY A 80 1.27 0.61 -5.01
C GLY A 80 2.42 0.70 -6.02
N LEU A 81 2.50 -0.25 -6.96
CA LEU A 81 3.53 -0.26 -7.99
C LEU A 81 3.40 0.91 -8.97
N VAL A 82 2.20 1.12 -9.52
CA VAL A 82 1.93 2.21 -10.47
C VAL A 82 2.17 3.56 -9.78
N GLY A 83 1.66 3.73 -8.56
CA GLY A 83 1.87 4.94 -7.78
C GLY A 83 3.35 5.23 -7.53
N SER A 84 4.13 4.22 -7.13
CA SER A 84 5.59 4.37 -6.99
C SER A 84 6.27 4.81 -8.29
N ILE A 85 5.94 4.20 -9.42
CA ILE A 85 6.53 4.55 -10.72
C ILE A 85 6.21 5.99 -11.09
N VAL A 86 4.96 6.42 -10.89
CA VAL A 86 4.52 7.80 -11.18
C VAL A 86 5.25 8.80 -10.30
N VAL A 87 5.40 8.53 -9.00
CA VAL A 87 6.15 9.42 -8.10
C VAL A 87 7.61 9.52 -8.54
N VAL A 88 8.27 8.39 -8.78
CA VAL A 88 9.68 8.36 -9.21
C VAL A 88 9.88 9.11 -10.54
N ALA A 89 8.93 9.02 -11.47
CA ALA A 89 9.00 9.74 -12.75
C ALA A 89 8.81 11.26 -12.60
N LYS A 90 8.06 11.72 -11.58
CA LYS A 90 7.82 13.15 -11.32
C LYS A 90 8.92 13.82 -10.49
N VAL A 91 9.63 13.06 -9.66
CA VAL A 91 10.70 13.60 -8.79
C VAL A 91 11.91 14.04 -9.63
N LYS A 92 12.26 15.33 -9.57
CA LYS A 92 13.50 15.86 -10.14
C LYS A 92 14.64 15.65 -9.15
N TYR A 93 15.62 14.83 -9.54
CA TYR A 93 16.87 14.61 -8.82
C TYR A 93 17.69 15.91 -8.82
N PRO A 94 17.61 16.75 -7.78
CA PRO A 94 18.38 16.48 -6.56
C PRO A 94 17.67 16.77 -5.22
N GLU A 95 16.41 17.23 -5.21
CA GLU A 95 15.82 17.82 -4.00
C GLU A 95 15.33 16.80 -2.96
N THR A 96 14.96 15.59 -3.39
CA THR A 96 14.35 14.57 -2.50
C THR A 96 14.87 13.14 -2.75
N PRO A 97 16.17 12.86 -2.54
CA PRO A 97 16.74 11.54 -2.80
C PRO A 97 16.12 10.43 -1.94
N LEU A 98 15.73 10.75 -0.69
CA LEU A 98 15.08 9.80 0.21
C LEU A 98 13.72 9.33 -0.31
N LEU A 99 12.92 10.25 -0.87
CA LEU A 99 11.61 9.94 -1.43
C LEU A 99 11.71 8.89 -2.54
N LEU A 100 12.74 9.04 -3.37
CA LEU A 100 12.99 8.13 -4.47
C LEU A 100 13.40 6.73 -4.01
N ILE A 101 14.31 6.65 -3.04
CA ILE A 101 14.75 5.37 -2.45
C ILE A 101 13.53 4.64 -1.88
N VAL A 102 12.71 5.36 -1.10
CA VAL A 102 11.55 4.77 -0.43
C VAL A 102 10.50 4.29 -1.42
N PHE A 103 10.16 5.09 -2.45
CA PHE A 103 9.21 4.64 -3.48
C PHE A 103 9.76 3.53 -4.38
N THR A 104 11.07 3.46 -4.58
CA THR A 104 11.73 2.34 -5.27
C THR A 104 11.60 1.06 -4.44
N ILE A 105 11.88 1.11 -3.14
CA ILE A 105 11.68 -0.03 -2.22
C ILE A 105 10.20 -0.44 -2.21
N TRP A 106 9.28 0.54 -2.15
CA TRP A 106 7.85 0.27 -2.19
C TRP A 106 7.41 -0.42 -3.50
N ALA A 107 7.98 -0.03 -4.65
CA ALA A 107 7.74 -0.68 -5.93
C ALA A 107 8.23 -2.13 -5.93
N LEU A 108 9.43 -2.39 -5.41
CA LEU A 108 10.00 -3.74 -5.30
C LEU A 108 9.17 -4.63 -4.38
N ILE A 109 8.69 -4.11 -3.25
CA ILE A 109 7.78 -4.82 -2.34
C ILE A 109 6.46 -5.11 -3.04
N SER A 110 5.92 -4.15 -3.79
CA SER A 110 4.68 -4.33 -4.54
C SER A 110 4.80 -5.44 -5.59
N LEU A 111 5.89 -5.44 -6.36
CA LEU A 111 6.17 -6.48 -7.35
C LEU A 111 6.33 -7.86 -6.69
N THR A 112 7.08 -7.92 -5.59
CA THR A 112 7.27 -9.16 -4.81
C THR A 112 5.94 -9.67 -4.24
N GLY A 113 5.09 -8.76 -3.75
CA GLY A 113 3.74 -9.04 -3.31
C GLY A 113 2.89 -9.66 -4.42
N MET A 114 2.86 -9.06 -5.61
CA MET A 114 2.14 -9.59 -6.77
C MET A 114 2.62 -10.99 -7.18
N VAL A 115 3.93 -11.19 -7.26
CA VAL A 115 4.51 -12.49 -7.63
C VAL A 115 4.19 -13.54 -6.57
N SER A 116 4.31 -13.19 -5.29
CA SER A 116 4.03 -14.12 -4.19
C SER A 116 2.56 -14.48 -4.08
N LEU A 117 1.63 -13.57 -4.41
CA LEU A 117 0.19 -13.85 -4.49
C LEU A 117 -0.17 -14.98 -5.47
N ARG A 118 0.70 -15.24 -6.46
CA ARG A 118 0.50 -16.32 -7.41
C ARG A 118 0.66 -17.66 -6.69
N GLY A 119 -0.45 -18.34 -6.46
CA GLY A 119 -0.44 -19.64 -5.77
C GLY A 119 -0.24 -19.52 -4.26
N THR A 120 -0.59 -18.37 -3.67
CA THR A 120 -0.68 -18.25 -2.20
C THR A 120 -1.68 -19.24 -1.63
N GLU A 121 -1.23 -19.94 -0.60
CA GLU A 121 -2.01 -20.86 0.22
C GLU A 121 -2.83 -20.09 1.27
N ARG A 122 -3.76 -20.79 1.91
CA ARG A 122 -4.56 -20.21 2.99
C ARG A 122 -3.68 -19.78 4.16
N ILE A 123 -3.93 -18.58 4.67
CA ILE A 123 -3.23 -18.01 5.81
C ILE A 123 -3.95 -18.37 7.11
N PRO A 124 -3.24 -18.68 8.21
CA PRO A 124 -3.87 -18.85 9.52
C PRO A 124 -4.61 -17.59 9.97
N LYS A 125 -5.83 -17.76 10.51
CA LYS A 125 -6.71 -16.67 10.95
C LYS A 125 -6.01 -15.65 11.85
N LEU A 126 -5.27 -16.12 12.84
CA LEU A 126 -4.54 -15.24 13.78
C LEU A 126 -3.55 -14.33 13.05
N ILE A 127 -2.80 -14.86 12.09
CA ILE A 127 -1.81 -14.10 11.32
C ILE A 127 -2.50 -13.08 10.41
N ALA A 128 -3.62 -13.46 9.78
CA ALA A 128 -4.40 -12.54 8.97
C ALA A 128 -4.94 -11.37 9.80
N VAL A 129 -5.52 -11.64 10.98
CA VAL A 129 -6.02 -10.60 11.89
C VAL A 129 -4.89 -9.65 12.33
N LEU A 130 -3.74 -10.19 12.75
CA LEU A 130 -2.60 -9.37 13.14
C LEU A 130 -2.11 -8.50 11.98
N ALA A 131 -1.97 -9.06 10.79
CA ALA A 131 -1.54 -8.33 9.60
C ALA A 131 -2.56 -7.23 9.20
N ILE A 132 -3.86 -7.51 9.29
CA ILE A 132 -4.92 -6.52 9.03
C ILE A 132 -4.82 -5.37 10.04
N THR A 133 -4.76 -5.66 11.34
CA THR A 133 -4.63 -4.63 12.38
C THR A 133 -3.38 -3.78 12.14
N PHE A 134 -2.26 -4.45 11.83
CA PHE A 134 -1.00 -3.79 11.57
C PHE A 134 -1.01 -2.91 10.32
N LEU A 135 -1.79 -3.29 9.31
CA LEU A 135 -2.01 -2.50 8.09
C LEU A 135 -2.92 -1.29 8.35
N MET A 136 -3.98 -1.48 9.14
CA MET A 136 -5.01 -0.45 9.34
C MET A 136 -4.57 0.66 10.30
N ILE A 137 -3.79 0.37 11.35
CA ILE A 137 -3.28 1.41 12.26
C ILE A 137 -2.53 2.53 11.51
N PRO A 138 -1.49 2.26 10.72
CA PRO A 138 -0.79 3.29 9.97
C PRO A 138 -1.66 3.89 8.86
N ALA A 139 -2.61 3.15 8.31
CA ALA A 139 -3.59 3.69 7.35
C ALA A 139 -4.45 4.80 7.97
N PHE A 140 -4.96 4.58 9.18
CA PHE A 140 -5.75 5.57 9.92
C PHE A 140 -4.91 6.78 10.30
N ILE A 141 -3.69 6.56 10.82
CA ILE A 141 -2.77 7.67 11.16
C ILE A 141 -2.46 8.50 9.91
N CYS A 142 -2.12 7.85 8.79
CA CYS A 142 -1.84 8.49 7.52
C CYS A 142 -3.07 9.26 7.00
N ALA A 143 -4.26 8.68 7.04
CA ALA A 143 -5.49 9.34 6.61
C ALA A 143 -5.77 10.61 7.43
N LEU A 144 -5.58 10.57 8.76
CA LEU A 144 -5.76 11.73 9.63
C LEU A 144 -4.69 12.81 9.41
N THR A 145 -3.48 12.42 9.00
CA THR A 145 -2.38 13.37 8.74
C THR A 145 -2.33 13.87 7.30
N THR A 146 -3.05 13.25 6.35
CA THR A 146 -3.04 13.64 4.93
C THR A 146 -3.48 15.09 4.68
N GLN A 147 -4.42 15.62 5.48
CA GLN A 147 -4.87 17.00 5.35
C GLN A 147 -3.75 18.01 5.63
N TRP A 148 -2.76 17.66 6.45
CA TRP A 148 -1.63 18.52 6.78
C TRP A 148 -0.56 18.57 5.67
N VAL A 149 -0.57 17.59 4.77
CA VAL A 149 0.35 17.51 3.62
C VAL A 149 -0.18 18.31 2.42
N ALA A 150 -1.50 18.51 2.34
CA ALA A 150 -2.14 19.23 1.23
C ALA A 150 -2.15 20.77 1.40
N PHE A 151 -1.64 21.29 2.52
CA PHE A 151 -1.42 22.73 2.75
C PHE A 151 0.07 23.07 2.61
N LYS A 152 0.67 22.84 1.45
CA LYS A 152 1.92 23.49 1.03
C LYS A 152 1.98 23.62 -0.48
#